data_AF-A0A2V0NUP9-F1
#
_entry.id   AF-A0A2V0NUP9-F1
#
_cell.length_a   1.000
_cell.length_b   1.000
_cell.length_c   1.000
_cell.angle_alpha   90.00
_cell.angle_beta   90.00
_cell.angle_gamma   90.00
#
_symmetry.space_group_name_H-M   'P 1'
#
loop_
_entity.id
_entity.type
_entity.pdbx_description
1 polymer ?
#
loop_
_entity_poly.entity_id
_entity_poly.type
_entity_poly.pdbx_seq_one_letter_code
_entity_poly.pdbx_strand_id
1 'polypeptide(L)'
;MFGDDSERELFFVHAVAEAQRQFAADNTNADALVRWGGALLELAHQRQQDEAVQLIKESIEKLNQALTIEPGHTDANWCIGNAHTSLGFLQQSKDAAVEEFTKARAVFQACVDKDPANETYRKALQMSDQAHVYYDEIQQQLQEAQAASKRSGGGRGGGKLASGAGGSGGEPDPLGLSDWVWDAAGWVLLVAAIGGIALMARGGSAAPAKG
;
A
#
# COMPACT_ATOMS: atom_id res chain seq x y z
N MET A 1 9.35 1.20 -22.75
CA MET A 1 8.32 0.69 -21.82
C MET A 1 8.27 1.67 -20.67
N PHE A 2 7.37 2.64 -20.78
CA PHE A 2 7.05 3.67 -19.78
C PHE A 2 5.52 3.93 -19.80
N GLY A 3 4.73 2.96 -20.29
CA GLY A 3 3.27 3.13 -20.44
C GLY A 3 2.55 2.86 -19.13
N ASP A 4 2.72 1.64 -18.61
CA ASP A 4 1.97 1.07 -17.48
C ASP A 4 1.91 1.99 -16.24
N ASP A 5 3.07 2.34 -15.65
CA ASP A 5 3.12 3.20 -14.46
C ASP A 5 2.52 4.60 -14.70
N SER A 6 2.80 5.20 -15.86
CA SER A 6 2.32 6.55 -16.21
C SER A 6 0.82 6.59 -16.51
N GLU A 7 0.29 5.54 -17.13
CA GLU A 7 -1.14 5.37 -17.41
C GLU A 7 -1.90 5.09 -16.11
N ARG A 8 -1.34 4.27 -15.20
CA ARG A 8 -1.86 4.04 -13.85
C ARG A 8 -1.89 5.32 -13.00
N GLU A 9 -0.82 6.12 -13.03
CA GLU A 9 -0.79 7.43 -12.35
C GLU A 9 -1.91 8.35 -12.86
N LEU A 10 -1.99 8.52 -14.18
CA LEU A 10 -2.99 9.39 -14.82
C LEU A 10 -4.42 8.95 -14.50
N PHE A 11 -4.67 7.64 -14.46
CA PHE A 11 -5.96 7.06 -14.06
C PHE A 11 -6.36 7.51 -12.64
N PHE A 12 -5.48 7.40 -11.64
CA PHE A 12 -5.82 7.81 -10.27
C PHE A 12 -5.92 9.33 -10.10
N VAL A 13 -5.12 10.12 -10.83
CA VAL A 13 -5.31 11.59 -10.89
C VAL A 13 -6.70 11.95 -11.45
N HIS A 14 -7.14 11.26 -12.51
CA HIS A 14 -8.49 11.42 -13.06
C HIS A 14 -9.59 10.97 -12.08
N ALA A 15 -9.37 9.87 -11.36
CA ALA A 15 -10.30 9.37 -10.35
C ALA A 15 -10.50 10.36 -9.19
N VAL A 16 -9.41 10.98 -8.69
CA VAL A 16 -9.49 12.08 -7.71
C VAL A 16 -10.30 13.25 -8.28
N ALA A 17 -10.01 13.70 -9.50
CA ALA A 17 -10.70 14.85 -10.11
C ALA A 17 -12.19 14.60 -10.44
N GLU A 18 -12.59 13.35 -10.69
CA GLU A 18 -13.99 12.95 -10.84
C GLU A 18 -14.70 12.87 -9.49
N ALA A 19 -14.09 12.21 -8.50
CA ALA A 19 -14.62 12.11 -7.15
C ALA A 19 -14.82 13.48 -6.48
N GLN A 20 -13.87 14.40 -6.67
CA GLN A 20 -14.00 15.80 -6.25
C GLN A 20 -15.18 16.51 -6.92
N ARG A 21 -15.43 16.28 -8.22
CA ARG A 21 -16.58 16.87 -8.93
C ARG A 21 -17.91 16.29 -8.46
N GLN A 22 -17.96 14.99 -8.17
CA GLN A 22 -19.15 14.33 -7.62
C GLN A 22 -19.48 14.87 -6.22
N PHE A 23 -18.48 14.99 -5.34
CA PHE A 23 -18.68 15.57 -4.00
C PHE A 23 -18.99 17.08 -4.03
N ALA A 24 -18.47 17.83 -5.00
CA ALA A 24 -18.83 19.24 -5.19
C ALA A 24 -20.27 19.43 -5.73
N ALA A 25 -20.81 18.44 -6.44
CA ALA A 25 -22.20 18.43 -6.89
C ALA A 25 -23.17 17.96 -5.77
N ASP A 26 -22.73 17.01 -4.94
CA ASP A 26 -23.46 16.52 -3.77
C ASP A 26 -22.49 16.28 -2.59
N ASN A 27 -22.51 17.19 -1.62
CA ASN A 27 -21.66 17.13 -0.44
C ASN A 27 -22.15 16.13 0.63
N THR A 28 -23.18 15.36 0.34
CA THR A 28 -23.64 14.21 1.13
C THR A 28 -23.30 12.87 0.48
N ASN A 29 -22.56 12.87 -0.63
CA ASN A 29 -22.13 11.67 -1.32
C ASN A 29 -20.91 11.03 -0.61
N ALA A 30 -21.18 10.08 0.30
CA ALA A 30 -20.14 9.34 1.02
C ALA A 30 -19.24 8.52 0.07
N ASP A 31 -19.81 7.86 -0.93
CA ASP A 31 -19.04 7.11 -1.93
C ASP A 31 -17.99 7.97 -2.62
N ALA A 32 -18.33 9.21 -3.01
CA ALA A 32 -17.40 10.10 -3.69
C ALA A 32 -16.17 10.40 -2.80
N LEU A 33 -16.36 10.56 -1.49
CA LEU A 33 -15.25 10.69 -0.55
C LEU A 33 -14.45 9.39 -0.39
N VAL A 34 -15.08 8.22 -0.45
CA VAL A 34 -14.39 6.92 -0.46
C VAL A 34 -13.54 6.74 -1.72
N ARG A 35 -14.09 7.07 -2.89
CA ARG A 35 -13.39 7.05 -4.19
C ARG A 35 -12.19 8.01 -4.19
N TRP A 36 -12.37 9.24 -3.67
CA TRP A 36 -11.29 10.22 -3.50
C TRP A 36 -10.20 9.69 -2.56
N GLY A 37 -10.57 9.23 -1.37
CA GLY A 37 -9.64 8.68 -0.39
C GLY A 37 -8.85 7.47 -0.92
N GLY A 38 -9.52 6.52 -1.56
CA GLY A 38 -8.87 5.35 -2.16
C GLY A 38 -7.87 5.72 -3.26
N ALA A 39 -8.24 6.62 -4.17
CA ALA A 39 -7.34 7.06 -5.25
C ALA A 39 -6.11 7.82 -4.72
N LEU A 40 -6.22 8.56 -3.61
CA LEU A 40 -5.06 9.20 -2.95
C LEU A 40 -4.06 8.18 -2.38
N LEU A 41 -4.51 7.03 -1.86
CA LEU A 41 -3.61 5.96 -1.39
C LEU A 41 -2.83 5.35 -2.55
N GLU A 42 -3.49 5.10 -3.67
CA GLU A 42 -2.84 4.56 -4.87
C GLU A 42 -1.81 5.51 -5.48
N LEU A 43 -2.07 6.83 -5.44
CA LEU A 43 -1.07 7.83 -5.79
C LEU A 43 0.11 7.83 -4.80
N ALA A 44 -0.15 7.71 -3.48
CA ALA A 44 0.88 7.70 -2.45
C ALA A 44 1.93 6.59 -2.65
N HIS A 45 1.54 5.42 -3.17
CA HIS A 45 2.46 4.31 -3.47
C HIS A 45 3.57 4.68 -4.47
N GLN A 46 3.32 5.67 -5.33
CA GLN A 46 4.25 6.08 -6.39
C GLN A 46 5.09 7.30 -5.99
N ARG A 47 4.94 7.82 -4.77
CA ARG A 47 5.59 9.04 -4.30
C ARG A 47 6.75 8.79 -3.34
N GLN A 48 7.60 9.80 -3.23
CA GLN A 48 8.67 9.82 -2.21
C GLN A 48 8.04 9.99 -0.82
N GLN A 49 8.72 9.50 0.22
CA GLN A 49 8.14 9.28 1.56
C GLN A 49 7.35 10.49 2.10
N ASP A 50 7.89 11.71 2.01
CA ASP A 50 7.22 12.92 2.53
C ASP A 50 5.89 13.21 1.81
N GLU A 51 5.84 13.08 0.48
CA GLU A 51 4.64 13.30 -0.33
C GLU A 51 3.64 12.15 -0.14
N ALA A 52 4.12 10.90 -0.07
CA ALA A 52 3.29 9.74 0.24
C ALA A 52 2.59 9.90 1.60
N VAL A 53 3.30 10.36 2.63
CA VAL A 53 2.72 10.65 3.96
C VAL A 53 1.64 11.73 3.91
N GLN A 54 1.78 12.76 3.08
CA GLN A 54 0.72 13.78 2.93
C GLN A 54 -0.53 13.20 2.23
N LEU A 55 -0.35 12.47 1.13
CA LEU A 55 -1.45 11.84 0.39
C LEU A 55 -2.22 10.82 1.24
N ILE A 56 -1.52 10.03 2.07
CA ILE A 56 -2.14 9.09 3.01
C ILE A 56 -2.94 9.84 4.09
N LYS A 57 -2.43 10.97 4.60
CA LYS A 57 -3.16 11.80 5.58
C LYS A 57 -4.40 12.46 4.97
N GLU A 58 -4.30 12.99 3.75
CA GLU A 58 -5.45 13.53 3.04
C GLU A 58 -6.50 12.43 2.76
N SER A 59 -6.07 11.23 2.38
CA SER A 59 -6.95 10.07 2.22
C SER A 59 -7.73 9.76 3.49
N ILE A 60 -7.03 9.63 4.63
CA ILE A 60 -7.64 9.40 5.94
C ILE A 60 -8.65 10.52 6.28
N GLU A 61 -8.35 11.77 5.94
CA GLU A 61 -9.29 12.89 6.13
C GLU A 61 -10.60 12.70 5.32
N LYS A 62 -10.51 12.36 4.03
CA LYS A 62 -11.72 12.16 3.19
C LYS A 62 -12.52 10.94 3.61
N LEU A 63 -11.85 9.84 3.97
CA LEU A 63 -12.50 8.63 4.44
C LEU A 63 -13.23 8.84 5.79
N ASN A 64 -12.65 9.64 6.70
CA ASN A 64 -13.35 10.02 7.94
C ASN A 64 -14.53 10.97 7.68
N GLN A 65 -14.47 11.84 6.67
CA GLN A 65 -15.63 12.60 6.23
C GLN A 65 -16.73 11.68 5.66
N ALA A 66 -16.36 10.64 4.90
CA ALA A 66 -17.32 9.63 4.43
C ALA A 66 -18.01 8.94 5.62
N LEU A 67 -17.25 8.54 6.65
CA LEU A 67 -17.81 7.96 7.89
C LEU A 67 -18.63 8.94 8.75
N THR A 68 -18.45 10.25 8.58
CA THR A 68 -19.28 11.27 9.24
C THR A 68 -20.66 11.36 8.60
N ILE A 69 -20.73 11.13 7.28
CA ILE A 69 -21.98 11.08 6.50
C ILE A 69 -22.65 9.71 6.68
N GLU A 70 -21.88 8.63 6.55
CA GLU A 70 -22.33 7.25 6.68
C GLU A 70 -21.42 6.43 7.61
N PRO A 71 -21.70 6.42 8.93
CA PRO A 71 -20.94 5.61 9.90
C PRO A 71 -20.96 4.09 9.61
N GLY A 72 -21.92 3.65 8.80
CA GLY A 72 -22.07 2.28 8.33
C GLY A 72 -21.04 1.85 7.29
N HIS A 73 -20.43 2.77 6.54
CA HIS A 73 -19.71 2.45 5.31
C HIS A 73 -18.49 1.55 5.54
N THR A 74 -18.56 0.29 5.10
CA THR A 74 -17.51 -0.70 5.37
C THR A 74 -16.25 -0.43 4.54
N ASP A 75 -16.37 -0.02 3.28
CA ASP A 75 -15.19 0.27 2.44
C ASP A 75 -14.39 1.47 2.95
N ALA A 76 -15.05 2.51 3.48
CA ALA A 76 -14.38 3.63 4.13
C ALA A 76 -13.51 3.16 5.31
N ASN A 77 -14.05 2.27 6.17
CA ASN A 77 -13.30 1.64 7.25
C ASN A 77 -12.14 0.79 6.70
N TRP A 78 -12.39 -0.05 5.71
CA TRP A 78 -11.37 -0.88 5.06
C TRP A 78 -10.19 -0.04 4.51
N CYS A 79 -10.48 1.05 3.79
CA CYS A 79 -9.46 1.95 3.28
C CYS A 79 -8.70 2.68 4.40
N ILE A 80 -9.36 3.09 5.49
CA ILE A 80 -8.70 3.71 6.67
C ILE A 80 -7.73 2.72 7.34
N GLY A 81 -8.14 1.45 7.51
CA GLY A 81 -7.28 0.41 8.09
C GLY A 81 -6.01 0.18 7.27
N ASN A 82 -6.15 0.15 5.94
CA ASN A 82 -5.01 0.08 5.03
C ASN A 82 -4.15 1.35 5.12
N ALA A 83 -4.73 2.54 5.07
CA ALA A 83 -4.03 3.82 5.16
C ALA A 83 -3.20 3.98 6.45
N HIS A 84 -3.72 3.57 7.60
CA HIS A 84 -2.98 3.55 8.86
C HIS A 84 -1.85 2.50 8.85
N THR A 85 -2.08 1.32 8.25
CA THR A 85 -1.02 0.33 8.02
C THR A 85 0.10 0.93 7.17
N SER A 86 -0.25 1.70 6.13
CA SER A 86 0.70 2.40 5.27
C SER A 86 1.51 3.45 6.02
N LEU A 87 0.85 4.29 6.81
CA LEU A 87 1.49 5.34 7.59
C LEU A 87 2.44 4.75 8.65
N GLY A 88 2.08 3.61 9.25
CA GLY A 88 2.92 2.90 10.22
C GLY A 88 4.25 2.43 9.63
N PHE A 89 4.27 1.87 8.42
CA PHE A 89 5.52 1.45 7.77
C PHE A 89 6.38 2.62 7.26
N LEU A 90 5.78 3.79 7.01
CA LEU A 90 6.50 5.01 6.61
C LEU A 90 7.08 5.80 7.80
N GLN A 91 6.67 5.47 9.03
CA GLN A 91 7.07 6.20 10.23
C GLN A 91 8.52 5.91 10.63
N GLN A 92 9.22 6.93 11.14
CA GLN A 92 10.65 6.85 11.49
C GLN A 92 10.93 6.19 12.85
N SER A 93 9.93 6.10 13.72
CA SER A 93 10.04 5.55 15.07
C SER A 93 9.03 4.43 15.30
N LYS A 94 9.48 3.35 15.95
CA LYS A 94 8.65 2.17 16.22
C LYS A 94 7.39 2.51 17.04
N ASP A 95 7.52 3.39 18.03
CA ASP A 95 6.39 3.75 18.90
C ASP A 95 5.24 4.40 18.12
N ALA A 96 5.55 5.31 17.21
CA ALA A 96 4.55 5.95 16.36
C ALA A 96 4.06 5.00 15.24
N ALA A 97 4.91 4.08 14.75
CA ALA A 97 4.46 3.01 13.85
C ALA A 97 3.42 2.10 14.53
N VAL A 98 3.67 1.72 15.79
CA VAL A 98 2.75 0.95 16.64
C VAL A 98 1.45 1.71 16.92
N GLU A 99 1.50 3.03 17.09
CA GLU A 99 0.28 3.86 17.20
C GLU A 99 -0.59 3.74 15.95
N GLU A 100 0.00 3.85 14.76
CA GLU A 100 -0.71 3.71 13.49
C GLU A 100 -1.22 2.28 13.26
N PHE A 101 -0.42 1.24 13.54
CA PHE A 101 -0.90 -0.15 13.48
C PHE A 101 -2.04 -0.42 14.47
N THR A 102 -2.05 0.24 15.63
CA THR A 102 -3.16 0.14 16.60
C THR A 102 -4.45 0.76 16.05
N LYS A 103 -4.36 1.89 15.35
CA LYS A 103 -5.50 2.50 14.63
C LYS A 103 -6.00 1.58 13.52
N ALA A 104 -5.10 1.02 12.72
CA ALA A 104 -5.44 0.05 11.67
C ALA A 104 -6.19 -1.17 12.23
N ARG A 105 -5.66 -1.78 13.29
CA ARG A 105 -6.28 -2.91 14.00
C ARG A 105 -7.70 -2.59 14.47
N ALA A 106 -7.90 -1.44 15.12
CA ALA A 106 -9.20 -1.05 15.64
C ALA A 106 -10.27 -0.95 14.54
N VAL A 107 -9.88 -0.44 13.36
CA VAL A 107 -10.79 -0.30 12.22
C VAL A 107 -11.02 -1.65 11.51
N PHE A 108 -10.00 -2.49 11.36
CA PHE A 108 -10.19 -3.85 10.83
C PHE A 108 -11.04 -4.72 11.76
N GLN A 109 -10.94 -4.56 13.09
CA GLN A 109 -11.84 -5.21 14.04
C GLN A 109 -13.30 -4.80 13.80
N ALA A 110 -13.57 -3.51 13.60
CA ALA A 110 -14.92 -3.04 13.27
C ALA A 110 -15.46 -3.61 11.93
N CYS A 111 -14.60 -3.89 10.95
CA CYS A 111 -14.99 -4.62 9.73
C CYS A 111 -15.31 -6.10 10.02
N VAL A 112 -14.50 -6.79 10.82
CA VAL A 112 -14.75 -8.17 11.26
C VAL A 112 -16.04 -8.28 12.10
N ASP A 113 -16.33 -7.29 12.94
CA ASP A 113 -17.54 -7.27 13.78
C ASP A 113 -18.82 -7.09 12.95
N LYS A 114 -18.73 -6.38 11.81
CA LYS A 114 -19.81 -6.22 10.82
C LYS A 114 -20.03 -7.47 9.97
N ASP A 115 -18.96 -8.08 9.48
CA ASP A 115 -19.00 -9.35 8.73
C ASP A 115 -17.96 -10.36 9.26
N PRO A 116 -18.33 -11.17 10.27
CA PRO A 116 -17.46 -12.20 10.81
C PRO A 116 -17.22 -13.37 9.85
N ALA A 117 -18.00 -13.50 8.76
CA ALA A 117 -17.82 -14.54 7.74
C ALA A 117 -16.72 -14.16 6.73
N ASN A 118 -16.41 -12.87 6.59
CA ASN A 118 -15.38 -12.35 5.70
C ASN A 118 -13.97 -12.83 6.09
N GLU A 119 -13.34 -13.66 5.26
CA GLU A 119 -11.95 -14.07 5.50
C GLU A 119 -10.95 -12.93 5.34
N THR A 120 -11.21 -11.99 4.44
CA THR A 120 -10.30 -10.89 4.11
C THR A 120 -10.17 -9.93 5.29
N TYR A 121 -11.28 -9.59 5.95
CA TYR A 121 -11.24 -8.78 7.17
C TYR A 121 -10.51 -9.48 8.32
N ARG A 122 -10.73 -10.79 8.51
CA ARG A 122 -9.98 -11.58 9.51
C ARG A 122 -8.48 -11.64 9.22
N LYS A 123 -8.09 -11.82 7.95
CA LYS A 123 -6.68 -11.83 7.53
C LYS A 123 -6.03 -10.44 7.72
N ALA A 124 -6.72 -9.35 7.36
CA ALA A 124 -6.21 -7.99 7.58
C ALA A 124 -6.02 -7.67 9.06
N LEU A 125 -6.99 -8.03 9.91
CA LEU A 125 -6.88 -7.92 11.35
C LEU A 125 -5.66 -8.70 11.89
N GLN A 126 -5.51 -9.97 11.50
CA GLN A 126 -4.35 -10.79 11.89
C GLN A 126 -3.01 -10.17 11.43
N MET A 127 -2.94 -9.64 10.21
CA MET A 127 -1.73 -9.00 9.71
C MET A 127 -1.43 -7.69 10.45
N SER A 128 -2.46 -6.90 10.82
CA SER A 128 -2.29 -5.70 11.64
C SER A 128 -1.78 -6.00 13.04
N ASP A 129 -2.22 -7.12 13.65
CA ASP A 129 -1.69 -7.62 14.93
C ASP A 129 -0.19 -7.93 14.85
N GLN A 130 0.30 -8.40 13.70
CA GLN A 130 1.70 -8.77 13.46
C GLN A 130 2.54 -7.65 12.83
N ALA A 131 1.96 -6.53 12.40
CA ALA A 131 2.64 -5.46 11.67
C ALA A 131 3.86 -4.87 12.41
N HIS A 132 3.78 -4.78 13.74
CA HIS A 132 4.86 -4.32 14.61
C HIS A 132 6.11 -5.24 14.63
N VAL A 133 5.97 -6.51 14.21
CA VAL A 133 7.08 -7.46 14.05
C VAL A 133 7.77 -7.22 12.72
N TYR A 134 6.99 -7.11 11.64
CA TYR A 134 7.50 -6.81 10.30
C TYR A 134 8.20 -5.44 10.21
N TYR A 135 7.79 -4.47 11.03
CA TYR A 135 8.41 -3.14 11.07
C TYR A 135 9.93 -3.20 11.30
N ASP A 136 10.42 -3.98 12.27
CA ASP A 136 11.86 -4.06 12.57
C ASP A 136 12.65 -4.65 11.39
N GLU A 137 12.11 -5.72 10.78
CA GLU A 137 12.73 -6.41 9.64
C GLU A 137 12.82 -5.50 8.41
N ILE A 138 11.74 -4.77 8.10
CA ILE A 138 11.66 -3.85 6.96
C ILE A 138 12.61 -2.66 7.17
N GLN A 139 12.66 -2.08 8.36
CA GLN A 139 13.58 -0.97 8.65
C GLN A 139 15.04 -1.40 8.58
N GLN A 140 15.39 -2.61 9.05
CA GLN A 140 16.73 -3.16 8.87
C GLN A 140 17.08 -3.32 7.39
N GLN A 141 16.20 -3.95 6.59
CA GLN A 141 16.44 -4.17 5.17
C GLN A 141 16.57 -2.84 4.39
N LEU A 142 15.78 -1.82 4.73
CA LEU A 142 15.88 -0.49 4.15
C LEU A 142 17.23 0.18 4.46
N GLN A 143 17.72 0.08 5.70
CA GLN A 143 19.04 0.59 6.08
C GLN A 143 20.17 -0.15 5.36
N GLU A 144 20.07 -1.48 5.22
CA GLU A 144 21.05 -2.29 4.49
C GLU A 144 21.07 -1.94 2.99
N ALA A 145 19.92 -1.75 2.35
CA ALA A 145 19.82 -1.31 0.96
C ALA A 145 20.43 0.10 0.75
N GLN A 146 20.18 1.03 1.66
CA GLN A 146 20.78 2.37 1.64
C GLN A 146 22.30 2.34 1.91
N ALA A 147 22.79 1.40 2.73
CA ALA A 147 24.23 1.21 2.95
C ALA A 147 24.91 0.56 1.73
N ALA A 148 24.24 -0.39 1.07
CA ALA A 148 24.73 -1.04 -0.15
C ALA A 148 24.79 -0.07 -1.33
N SER A 149 23.78 0.78 -1.53
CA SER A 149 23.78 1.80 -2.59
C SER A 149 24.91 2.82 -2.39
N LYS A 150 25.16 3.27 -1.14
CA LYS A 150 26.30 4.13 -0.79
C LYS A 150 27.65 3.45 -1.02
N ARG A 151 27.79 2.15 -0.74
CA ARG A 151 29.03 1.37 -1.05
C ARG A 151 29.23 1.13 -2.55
N SER A 152 28.16 1.12 -3.35
CA SER A 152 28.19 0.99 -4.81
C SER A 152 28.48 2.32 -5.54
N GLY A 153 28.65 3.42 -4.81
CA GLY A 153 28.86 4.80 -5.33
C GLY A 153 30.16 5.06 -6.09
N GLY A 154 30.75 4.05 -6.73
CA GLY A 154 31.98 4.10 -7.53
C GLY A 154 31.86 3.41 -8.89
N GLY A 155 30.66 3.27 -9.45
CA GLY A 155 30.42 2.57 -10.71
C GLY A 155 29.22 3.11 -11.50
N ARG A 156 29.49 3.84 -12.59
CA ARG A 156 28.46 4.34 -13.51
C ARG A 156 27.96 3.20 -14.41
N GLY A 157 26.83 2.60 -14.06
CA GLY A 157 26.20 1.53 -14.86
C GLY A 157 24.72 1.41 -14.58
N GLY A 158 23.87 1.78 -15.54
CA GLY A 158 22.42 1.67 -15.42
C GLY A 158 21.97 0.20 -15.47
N GLY A 159 21.82 -0.42 -14.30
CA GLY A 159 21.17 -1.72 -14.17
C GLY A 159 19.67 -1.57 -14.37
N LYS A 160 19.15 -1.96 -15.54
CA LYS A 160 17.70 -2.12 -15.72
C LYS A 160 17.22 -3.21 -14.78
N LEU A 161 16.37 -2.85 -13.82
CA LEU A 161 15.52 -3.80 -13.12
C LEU A 161 14.53 -4.35 -14.15
N ALA A 162 14.78 -5.59 -14.59
CA ALA A 162 13.85 -6.31 -15.46
C ALA A 162 12.73 -6.87 -14.59
N SER A 163 11.59 -6.18 -14.55
CA SER A 163 10.33 -6.66 -13.97
C SER A 163 9.78 -7.80 -14.84
N GLY A 164 10.33 -9.00 -14.65
CA GLY A 164 9.86 -10.23 -15.28
C GLY A 164 8.74 -10.87 -14.47
N ALA A 165 7.51 -10.39 -14.60
CA ALA A 165 6.30 -11.07 -14.14
C ALA A 165 5.25 -11.01 -15.26
N GLY A 166 4.95 -12.15 -15.86
CA GLY A 166 4.01 -12.23 -16.98
C GLY A 166 2.60 -12.55 -16.54
N GLY A 167 1.65 -11.72 -16.96
CA GLY A 167 0.36 -12.15 -17.51
C GLY A 167 -0.70 -12.74 -16.59
N SER A 168 -1.69 -11.93 -16.26
CA SER A 168 -3.10 -12.33 -16.25
C SER A 168 -3.94 -11.14 -16.75
N GLY A 169 -4.62 -11.29 -17.89
CA GLY A 169 -5.46 -10.22 -18.45
C GLY A 169 -6.88 -10.26 -17.89
N GLY A 170 -7.48 -9.08 -17.72
CA GLY A 170 -8.89 -8.92 -17.34
C GLY A 170 -9.21 -7.49 -16.91
N GLU A 171 -9.84 -6.72 -17.80
CA GLU A 171 -10.68 -5.57 -17.44
C GLU A 171 -12.14 -5.96 -17.74
N PRO A 172 -13.17 -5.37 -17.08
CA PRO A 172 -13.15 -4.10 -16.34
C PRO A 172 -13.71 -4.17 -14.89
N ASP A 173 -13.50 -3.13 -14.06
CA ASP A 173 -14.59 -2.15 -13.77
C ASP A 173 -14.17 -0.94 -12.91
N PRO A 174 -14.49 0.32 -13.30
CA PRO A 174 -13.97 1.53 -12.67
C PRO A 174 -14.91 2.09 -11.59
N LEU A 175 -15.02 1.38 -10.46
CA LEU A 175 -15.71 1.75 -9.21
C LEU A 175 -17.22 1.37 -9.09
N GLY A 176 -17.70 0.42 -9.89
CA GLY A 176 -18.79 -0.49 -9.48
C GLY A 176 -18.17 -1.79 -8.97
N LEU A 177 -17.78 -1.83 -7.68
CA LEU A 177 -16.69 -2.69 -7.21
C LEU A 177 -17.06 -4.14 -6.87
N SER A 178 -16.38 -5.10 -7.49
CA SER A 178 -16.09 -6.45 -6.95
C SER A 178 -15.19 -7.27 -7.89
N ASP A 179 -14.11 -7.86 -7.39
CA ASP A 179 -13.95 -9.33 -7.25
C ASP A 179 -12.64 -9.61 -6.47
N TRP A 180 -11.54 -9.13 -7.05
CA TRP A 180 -10.40 -8.65 -6.27
C TRP A 180 -10.84 -7.33 -5.56
N VAL A 181 -10.10 -6.82 -4.57
CA VAL A 181 -10.46 -5.52 -3.91
C VAL A 181 -9.33 -4.46 -3.92
N TRP A 182 -8.71 -4.07 -5.04
CA TRP A 182 -8.56 -4.73 -6.34
C TRP A 182 -7.40 -5.78 -6.31
N ASP A 183 -7.10 -6.27 -5.12
CA ASP A 183 -6.47 -7.52 -4.62
C ASP A 183 -6.10 -7.16 -3.15
N ALA A 184 -5.20 -7.86 -2.45
CA ALA A 184 -4.53 -7.27 -1.28
C ALA A 184 -3.45 -6.23 -1.70
N ALA A 185 -3.81 -5.33 -2.63
CA ALA A 185 -3.17 -5.15 -3.95
C ALA A 185 -1.77 -4.52 -4.03
N GLY A 186 -1.08 -4.43 -2.92
CA GLY A 186 0.33 -4.07 -2.88
C GLY A 186 0.98 -4.45 -1.56
N TRP A 187 0.25 -4.36 -0.45
CA TRP A 187 0.85 -4.31 0.89
C TRP A 187 1.40 -5.63 1.40
N VAL A 188 0.73 -6.76 1.15
CA VAL A 188 1.27 -8.09 1.55
C VAL A 188 2.44 -8.50 0.65
N LEU A 189 2.43 -8.11 -0.62
CA LEU A 189 3.53 -8.36 -1.55
C LEU A 189 4.70 -7.38 -1.40
N LEU A 190 4.50 -6.17 -0.89
CA LEU A 190 5.57 -5.21 -0.62
C LEU A 190 6.50 -5.75 0.49
N VAL A 191 5.92 -6.31 1.57
CA VAL A 191 6.69 -7.00 2.63
C VAL A 191 7.45 -8.20 2.06
N ALA A 192 6.82 -8.97 1.16
CA ALA A 192 7.47 -10.11 0.49
C ALA A 192 8.51 -9.69 -0.58
N ALA A 193 8.42 -8.52 -1.18
CA ALA A 193 9.35 -8.03 -2.20
C ALA A 193 10.67 -7.56 -1.58
N ILE A 194 10.62 -6.89 -0.42
CA ILE A 194 11.83 -6.51 0.32
C ILE A 194 12.50 -7.78 0.91
N GLY A 195 11.72 -8.73 1.43
CA GLY A 195 12.23 -10.06 1.85
C GLY A 195 12.70 -10.97 0.69
N GLY A 196 12.16 -10.80 -0.52
CA GLY A 196 12.36 -11.72 -1.65
C GLY A 196 13.68 -11.55 -2.40
N ILE A 197 14.32 -10.38 -2.33
CA ILE A 197 15.61 -10.12 -2.98
C ILE A 197 16.77 -10.82 -2.23
N ALA A 198 16.59 -11.20 -0.96
CA ALA A 198 17.64 -11.78 -0.12
C ALA A 198 18.00 -13.26 -0.39
N LEU A 199 17.15 -14.03 -1.09
CA LEU A 199 17.36 -15.49 -1.26
C LEU A 199 18.05 -15.91 -2.57
N MET A 200 18.22 -15.01 -3.55
CA MET A 200 18.84 -15.32 -4.85
C MET A 200 20.31 -14.91 -4.98
N ALA A 201 20.99 -14.62 -3.86
CA ALA A 201 22.42 -14.25 -3.83
C ALA A 201 23.33 -15.26 -3.08
N ARG A 202 22.79 -16.36 -2.51
CA ARG A 202 23.59 -17.40 -1.84
C ARG A 202 23.40 -18.79 -2.45
N GLY A 203 23.79 -18.93 -3.71
CA GLY A 203 23.75 -20.18 -4.47
C GLY A 203 24.82 -20.28 -5.55
N GLY A 204 26.11 -20.04 -5.21
CA GLY A 204 27.17 -20.00 -6.23
C GLY A 204 28.62 -19.85 -5.77
N SER A 205 28.97 -20.28 -4.55
CA SER A 205 30.38 -20.29 -4.12
C SER A 205 31.11 -21.56 -4.56
N ALA A 206 31.93 -21.40 -5.61
CA ALA A 206 33.19 -22.08 -5.91
C ALA A 206 33.46 -23.54 -5.43
N ALA A 207 33.85 -24.38 -6.38
CA ALA A 207 34.71 -25.55 -6.17
C ALA A 207 35.78 -25.62 -7.29
N PRO A 208 36.93 -26.29 -7.08
CA PRO A 208 38.21 -25.64 -7.37
C PRO A 208 38.98 -26.16 -8.59
N ALA A 209 40.00 -25.40 -8.98
CA ALA A 209 41.00 -25.80 -9.97
C ALA A 209 41.75 -27.09 -9.58
N LYS A 210 41.82 -28.00 -10.54
CA LYS A 210 42.83 -29.04 -10.76
C LYS A 210 42.90 -29.19 -12.29
N GLY A 211 44.04 -29.24 -12.96
CA GLY A 211 45.44 -29.31 -12.56
C GLY A 211 46.26 -29.50 -13.84
#